data_AF-A0A8S0FPU9-F1
#
_entry.id   AF-A0A8S0FPU9-F1
#
_cell.length_a   1.000
_cell.length_b   1.000
_cell.length_c   1.000
_cell.angle_alpha   90.00
_cell.angle_beta   90.00
_cell.angle_gamma   90.00
#
_symmetry.space_group_name_H-M   'P 1'
#
loop_
_entity.id
_entity.type
_entity.pdbx_description
1 polymer ?
#
loop_
_entity_poly.entity_id
_entity_poly.type
_entity_poly.pdbx_seq_one_letter_code
_entity_poly.pdbx_strand_id
1 'polypeptide(L)'
;MILTGKQLRAKQAVKLGLVDDVVPHSILLEAAVELAKQDRPSSRPLPVRERILAGPLGRALLFKMVGKKTEHKTQGNYPATERILEVVETGLAQGTSSGYDAEARAFGELAMTPQSQALRNIFFASTDVKKDPGSDAPPAPLNSVGILVNAEQRWYVVA
;
A
#
# COMPACT_ATOMS: atom_id res chain seq x y z
N MET A 1 5.35 0.57 -1.39
CA MET A 1 4.13 1.12 -0.78
C MET A 1 3.12 1.43 -1.85
N ILE A 2 3.37 2.41 -2.71
CA ILE A 2 2.43 2.83 -3.77
C ILE A 2 2.22 1.71 -4.81
N LEU A 3 3.29 1.14 -5.39
CA LEU A 3 3.17 0.06 -6.39
C LEU A 3 2.69 -1.29 -5.84
N THR A 4 2.76 -1.50 -4.53
CA THR A 4 2.50 -2.82 -3.92
C THR A 4 1.27 -2.82 -3.01
N GLY A 5 0.64 -1.67 -2.78
CA GLY A 5 -0.45 -1.52 -1.81
C GLY A 5 -0.15 -1.98 -0.38
N LYS A 6 1.14 -2.14 -0.03
CA LYS A 6 1.55 -2.81 1.21
C LYS A 6 1.33 -1.89 2.41
N GLN A 7 0.54 -2.35 3.38
CA GLN A 7 0.39 -1.70 4.68
C GLN A 7 1.64 -1.88 5.55
N LEU A 8 2.00 -0.83 6.29
CA LEU A 8 3.14 -0.84 7.21
C LEU A 8 2.67 -0.88 8.66
N ARG A 9 3.41 -1.61 9.50
CA ARG A 9 3.23 -1.52 10.95
C ARG A 9 3.91 -0.25 11.48
N ALA A 10 3.43 0.24 12.63
CA ALA A 10 3.92 1.47 13.27
C ALA A 10 5.46 1.53 13.39
N LYS A 11 6.09 0.45 13.91
CA LYS A 11 7.57 0.36 14.02
C LYS A 11 8.30 0.49 12.67
N GLN A 12 7.70 -0.01 11.58
CA GLN A 12 8.29 0.09 10.25
C GLN A 12 8.15 1.51 9.69
N ALA A 13 7.03 2.17 9.96
CA ALA A 13 6.78 3.55 9.51
C ALA A 13 7.78 4.54 10.13
N VAL A 14 8.09 4.40 11.43
CA VAL A 14 9.14 5.22 12.09
C VAL A 14 10.51 4.97 11.48
N LYS A 15 10.88 3.70 11.28
CA LYS A 15 12.17 3.34 10.67
C LYS A 15 12.35 3.90 9.26
N LEU A 16 11.27 4.00 8.50
CA LEU A 16 11.25 4.56 7.15
C LEU A 16 11.11 6.09 7.13
N GLY A 17 10.97 6.73 8.29
CA GLY A 17 10.82 8.17 8.41
C GLY A 17 9.47 8.72 7.94
N LEU A 18 8.46 7.85 7.76
CA LEU A 18 7.10 8.25 7.40
C LEU A 18 6.32 8.83 8.58
N VAL A 19 6.69 8.43 9.80
CA VAL A 19 6.11 8.91 11.06
C VAL A 19 7.26 9.36 11.95
N ASP A 20 7.05 10.43 12.71
CA ASP A 20 8.08 10.98 13.59
C ASP A 20 8.24 10.13 14.87
N ASP A 21 7.14 9.67 15.48
CA ASP A 21 7.14 8.85 16.71
C ASP A 21 5.92 7.92 16.81
N VAL A 22 6.01 6.87 17.65
CA VAL A 22 4.92 5.89 17.90
C VAL A 22 4.69 5.74 19.39
N VAL A 23 3.48 6.08 19.82
CA VAL A 23 3.06 6.07 21.23
C VAL A 23 1.83 5.18 21.44
N PRO A 24 1.57 4.70 22.68
CA PRO A 24 0.32 4.06 23.03
C PRO A 24 -0.90 4.95 22.77
N HIS A 25 -2.04 4.32 22.44
CA HIS A 25 -3.27 5.05 22.09
C HIS A 25 -3.74 6.01 23.19
N SER A 26 -3.53 5.65 24.46
CA SER A 26 -3.93 6.43 25.63
C SER A 26 -3.29 7.82 25.73
N ILE A 27 -2.10 8.01 25.17
CA ILE A 27 -1.34 9.27 25.23
C ILE A 27 -1.18 9.93 23.86
N LEU A 28 -1.84 9.42 22.82
CA LEU A 28 -1.61 9.83 21.43
C LEU A 28 -1.91 11.31 21.21
N LEU A 29 -3.03 11.81 21.76
CA LEU A 29 -3.42 13.21 21.61
C LEU A 29 -2.47 14.14 22.36
N GLU A 30 -2.11 13.79 23.59
CA GLU A 30 -1.19 14.56 24.43
C GLU A 30 0.19 14.69 23.75
N ALA A 31 0.78 13.57 23.33
CA ALA A 31 2.05 13.55 22.61
C ALA A 31 2.00 14.32 21.29
N ALA A 32 0.88 14.25 20.54
CA ALA A 32 0.72 15.01 19.30
C ALA A 32 0.66 16.52 19.54
N VAL A 33 -0.02 16.97 20.62
CA VAL A 33 -0.10 18.39 21.00
C VAL A 33 1.26 18.90 21.46
N GLU A 34 2.00 18.11 22.26
CA GLU A 34 3.36 18.47 22.66
C GLU A 34 4.29 18.59 21.46
N LEU A 35 4.23 17.64 20.52
CA LEU A 35 5.03 17.67 19.30
C LEU A 35 4.70 18.89 18.41
N ALA A 36 3.43 19.27 18.31
CA ALA A 36 3.01 20.44 17.53
C ALA A 36 3.48 21.78 18.11
N LYS A 37 3.75 21.85 19.41
CA LYS A 37 4.28 23.04 20.10
C LYS A 37 5.79 23.20 19.93
N GLN A 38 6.51 22.14 19.55
CA GLN A 38 7.95 22.18 19.35
C GLN A 38 8.28 22.78 17.98
N ASP A 39 9.36 23.56 17.90
CA ASP A 39 9.87 24.05 16.62
C ASP A 39 10.36 22.87 15.77
N ARG A 40 9.73 22.70 14.60
CA ARG A 40 10.04 21.57 13.71
C ARG A 40 11.25 21.92 12.84
N PRO A 41 12.31 21.09 12.82
CA PRO A 41 13.39 21.27 11.86
C PRO A 41 12.84 21.15 10.43
N SER A 42 13.24 22.06 9.53
CA SER A 42 12.57 22.28 8.24
C SER A 42 12.68 21.14 7.23
N SER A 43 13.52 20.13 7.48
CA SER A 43 13.55 18.87 6.74
C SER A 43 14.52 17.90 7.41
N ARG A 44 14.23 16.60 7.37
CA ARG A 44 15.25 15.59 7.66
C ARG A 44 16.25 15.59 6.50
N PRO A 45 17.55 15.82 6.74
CA PRO A 45 18.54 15.78 5.67
C PRO A 45 18.58 14.38 5.08
N LEU A 46 18.32 14.27 3.77
CA LEU A 46 18.40 13.00 3.06
C LEU A 46 19.85 12.48 3.11
N PRO A 47 20.05 11.18 3.42
CA PRO A 47 21.36 10.53 3.32
C PRO A 47 22.03 10.81 1.97
N VAL A 48 23.37 10.95 1.96
CA VAL A 48 24.14 11.29 0.76
C VAL A 48 23.87 10.35 -0.42
N ARG A 49 23.65 9.06 -0.15
CA ARG A 49 23.28 8.07 -1.18
C ARG A 49 21.93 8.38 -1.83
N GLU A 50 20.94 8.77 -1.04
CA GLU A 50 19.61 9.14 -1.54
C GLU A 50 19.67 10.44 -2.36
N ARG A 51 20.54 11.38 -1.97
CA ARG A 51 20.78 12.61 -2.75
C ARG A 51 21.41 12.33 -4.13
N ILE A 52 22.33 11.37 -4.20
CA ILE A 52 22.96 10.97 -5.48
C ILE A 52 21.95 10.27 -6.39
N LEU A 53 21.15 9.35 -5.83
CA LEU A 53 20.07 8.67 -6.55
C LEU A 53 18.94 9.63 -6.98
N ALA A 54 18.77 10.74 -6.27
CA ALA A 54 17.84 11.81 -6.64
C ALA A 54 18.34 12.70 -7.80
N GLY A 55 19.61 12.56 -8.23
CA GLY A 55 20.14 13.28 -9.38
C GLY A 55 19.51 12.83 -10.72
N PRO A 56 19.54 13.65 -11.79
CA PRO A 56 18.81 13.39 -13.04
C PRO A 56 19.13 12.02 -13.70
N LEU A 57 20.41 11.63 -13.70
CA LEU A 57 20.85 10.35 -14.28
C LEU A 57 20.50 9.15 -13.38
N GLY A 58 20.67 9.29 -12.06
CA GLY A 58 20.32 8.24 -11.10
C GLY A 58 18.82 7.96 -11.09
N ARG A 59 18.03 9.03 -11.22
CA ARG A 59 16.59 9.01 -11.35
C ARG A 59 16.13 8.25 -12.59
N ALA A 60 16.66 8.57 -13.77
CA ALA A 60 16.30 7.86 -15.01
C ALA A 60 16.59 6.35 -14.92
N LEU A 61 17.73 5.97 -14.33
CA LEU A 61 18.08 4.57 -14.11
C LEU A 61 17.12 3.89 -13.12
N LEU A 62 16.75 4.58 -12.03
CA LEU A 62 15.76 4.09 -11.07
C LEU A 62 14.41 3.81 -11.72
N PHE A 63 13.86 4.75 -12.48
CA PHE A 63 12.58 4.55 -13.17
C PHE A 63 12.64 3.38 -14.15
N LYS A 64 13.74 3.24 -14.91
CA LYS A 64 13.93 2.08 -15.81
C LYS A 64 13.97 0.74 -15.06
N MET A 65 14.66 0.67 -13.93
CA MET A 65 14.71 -0.54 -13.10
C MET A 65 13.35 -0.86 -12.47
N VAL A 66 12.66 0.14 -11.94
CA VAL A 66 11.35 -0.02 -11.32
C VAL A 66 10.32 -0.41 -12.38
N GLY A 67 10.33 0.21 -13.56
CA GLY A 67 9.49 -0.14 -14.70
C GLY A 67 9.62 -1.62 -15.07
N LYS A 68 10.84 -2.08 -15.37
CA LYS A 68 11.11 -3.51 -15.68
C LYS A 68 10.64 -4.47 -14.59
N LYS A 69 10.92 -4.14 -13.32
CA LYS A 69 10.52 -5.00 -12.18
C LYS A 69 9.02 -5.05 -12.01
N THR A 70 8.34 -3.96 -12.32
CA THR A 70 6.89 -3.81 -12.18
C THR A 70 6.18 -4.50 -13.32
N GLU A 71 6.65 -4.32 -14.55
CA GLU A 71 6.21 -5.06 -15.74
C GLU A 71 6.36 -6.57 -15.52
N HIS A 72 7.50 -7.04 -15.03
CA HIS A 72 7.70 -8.47 -14.72
C HIS A 72 6.68 -9.01 -13.69
N LYS A 73 6.26 -8.18 -12.72
CA LYS A 73 5.31 -8.61 -11.68
C LYS A 73 3.86 -8.51 -12.12
N THR A 74 3.53 -7.54 -12.96
CA THR A 74 2.16 -7.26 -13.40
C THR A 74 1.83 -7.93 -14.73
N GLN A 75 2.86 -8.31 -15.49
CA GLN A 75 2.78 -8.86 -16.84
C GLN A 75 1.99 -7.96 -17.80
N GLY A 76 2.00 -6.63 -17.57
CA GLY A 76 1.26 -5.64 -18.37
C GLY A 76 -0.25 -5.60 -18.11
N ASN A 77 -0.79 -6.43 -17.21
CA ASN A 77 -2.24 -6.51 -16.99
C ASN A 77 -2.81 -5.37 -16.12
N TYR A 78 -1.95 -4.62 -15.44
CA TYR A 78 -2.33 -3.62 -14.45
C TYR A 78 -1.81 -2.23 -14.84
N PRO A 79 -2.56 -1.46 -15.65
CA PRO A 79 -2.09 -0.18 -16.19
C PRO A 79 -1.78 0.85 -15.10
N ALA A 80 -2.39 0.70 -13.92
CA ALA A 80 -2.15 1.58 -12.78
C ALA A 80 -0.66 1.68 -12.40
N THR A 81 0.10 0.60 -12.52
CA THR A 81 1.48 0.62 -12.06
C THR A 81 2.41 1.44 -12.95
N GLU A 82 2.14 1.49 -14.25
CA GLU A 82 2.90 2.33 -15.19
C GLU A 82 2.54 3.80 -14.98
N ARG A 83 1.24 4.11 -14.89
CA ARG A 83 0.76 5.49 -14.64
C ARG A 83 1.28 6.08 -13.34
N ILE A 84 1.41 5.27 -12.28
CA ILE A 84 2.04 5.72 -11.03
C ILE A 84 3.48 6.19 -11.26
N LEU A 85 4.25 5.49 -12.10
CA LEU A 85 5.63 5.88 -12.39
C LEU A 85 5.69 7.19 -13.16
N GLU A 86 4.82 7.35 -14.16
CA GLU A 86 4.71 8.58 -14.96
C GLU A 86 4.37 9.79 -14.08
N VAL A 87 3.35 9.69 -13.23
CA VAL A 87 2.93 10.78 -12.33
C VAL A 87 4.05 11.21 -11.39
N VAL A 88 4.74 10.22 -10.79
CA VAL A 88 5.87 10.49 -9.89
C VAL A 88 7.06 11.07 -10.67
N GLU A 89 7.26 10.67 -11.93
CA GLU A 89 8.26 11.25 -12.81
C GLU A 89 7.96 12.71 -13.12
N THR A 90 6.74 13.02 -13.56
CA THR A 90 6.25 14.36 -13.85
C THR A 90 6.36 15.28 -12.63
N GLY A 91 5.87 14.85 -11.47
CA GLY A 91 5.84 15.68 -10.26
C GLY A 91 7.22 16.10 -9.76
N LEU A 92 8.24 15.30 -10.05
CA LEU A 92 9.61 15.59 -9.63
C LEU A 92 10.45 16.24 -10.75
N ALA A 93 10.07 16.10 -12.02
CA ALA A 93 10.75 16.77 -13.14
C ALA A 93 10.19 18.19 -13.38
N GLN A 94 8.88 18.37 -13.24
CA GLN A 94 8.16 19.60 -13.59
C GLN A 94 7.62 20.35 -12.36
N GLY A 95 7.65 19.73 -11.18
CA GLY A 95 7.21 20.31 -9.92
C GLY A 95 5.88 19.75 -9.41
N THR A 96 5.55 20.11 -8.17
CA THR A 96 4.42 19.52 -7.42
C THR A 96 3.07 19.80 -8.08
N SER A 97 2.83 21.02 -8.57
CA SER A 97 1.56 21.38 -9.23
C SER A 97 1.29 20.51 -10.46
N SER A 98 2.27 20.39 -11.36
CA SER A 98 2.15 19.51 -12.53
C SER A 98 2.01 18.03 -12.16
N GLY A 99 2.63 17.62 -11.04
CA GLY A 99 2.47 16.27 -10.49
C GLY A 99 1.04 15.98 -10.07
N TYR A 100 0.40 16.90 -9.35
CA TYR A 100 -1.01 16.77 -8.93
C TYR A 100 -1.96 16.78 -10.13
N ASP A 101 -1.72 17.63 -11.13
CA ASP A 101 -2.54 17.65 -12.34
C ASP A 101 -2.41 16.35 -13.15
N ALA A 102 -1.21 15.77 -13.19
CA ALA A 102 -0.96 14.48 -13.82
C ALA A 102 -1.61 13.34 -13.00
N GLU A 103 -1.51 13.39 -11.67
CA GLU A 103 -2.15 12.44 -10.75
C GLU A 103 -3.67 12.42 -10.94
N ALA A 104 -4.31 13.58 -10.94
CA ALA A 104 -5.76 13.70 -11.08
C ALA A 104 -6.25 13.11 -12.42
N ARG A 105 -5.54 13.42 -13.52
CA ARG A 105 -5.84 12.87 -14.85
C ARG A 105 -5.66 11.36 -14.90
N ALA A 106 -4.50 10.86 -14.46
CA ALA A 106 -4.22 9.43 -14.44
C ALA A 106 -5.21 8.66 -13.56
N PHE A 107 -5.56 9.21 -12.40
CA PHE A 107 -6.56 8.62 -11.51
C PHE A 107 -7.93 8.54 -12.18
N GLY A 108 -8.40 9.64 -12.79
CA GLY A 108 -9.67 9.68 -13.50
C GLY A 108 -9.76 8.65 -14.62
N GLU A 109 -8.72 8.54 -15.44
CA GLU A 109 -8.63 7.53 -16.49
C GLU A 109 -8.64 6.10 -15.92
N LEU A 110 -7.78 5.83 -14.93
CA LEU A 110 -7.68 4.50 -14.31
C LEU A 110 -8.98 4.08 -13.63
N ALA A 111 -9.70 5.01 -13.00
CA ALA A 111 -10.96 4.73 -12.33
C ALA A 111 -12.02 4.16 -13.28
N MET A 112 -11.97 4.55 -14.56
CA MET A 112 -12.90 4.13 -15.62
C MET A 112 -12.47 2.83 -16.32
N THR A 113 -11.29 2.28 -16.02
CA THR A 113 -10.82 1.05 -16.67
C THR A 113 -11.59 -0.20 -16.20
N PRO A 114 -11.75 -1.22 -17.06
CA PRO A 114 -12.39 -2.48 -16.67
C PRO A 114 -11.60 -3.21 -15.58
N GLN A 115 -10.27 -3.10 -15.55
CA GLN A 115 -9.43 -3.66 -14.50
C GLN A 115 -9.76 -3.04 -13.14
N SER A 116 -9.91 -1.72 -13.08
CA SER A 116 -10.27 -1.02 -11.85
C SER A 116 -11.69 -1.39 -11.39
N GLN A 117 -12.64 -1.50 -12.31
CA GLN A 117 -13.98 -1.99 -12.01
C GLN A 117 -13.98 -3.41 -11.44
N ALA A 118 -13.25 -4.34 -12.08
CA ALA A 118 -13.15 -5.73 -11.63
C ALA A 118 -12.53 -5.83 -10.23
N LEU A 119 -11.46 -5.06 -9.95
CA LEU A 119 -10.81 -5.04 -8.64
C LEU A 119 -11.73 -4.48 -7.55
N ARG A 120 -12.51 -3.43 -7.85
CA ARG A 120 -13.53 -2.91 -6.92
C ARG A 120 -14.61 -3.95 -6.65
N ASN A 121 -15.07 -4.66 -7.68
CA ASN A 121 -16.07 -5.73 -7.52
C ASN A 121 -15.55 -6.85 -6.60
N ILE A 122 -14.30 -7.29 -6.78
CA ILE A 122 -13.67 -8.30 -5.91
C ILE A 122 -13.60 -7.81 -4.46
N PHE A 123 -13.26 -6.53 -4.26
CA PHE A 123 -13.21 -5.93 -2.93
C PHE A 123 -14.58 -5.95 -2.23
N PHE A 124 -15.64 -5.54 -2.93
CA PHE A 124 -17.00 -5.57 -2.38
C PHE A 124 -17.48 -6.99 -2.12
N ALA A 125 -17.30 -7.90 -3.08
CA ALA A 125 -17.66 -9.31 -2.90
C ALA A 125 -16.95 -9.93 -1.69
N SER A 126 -15.65 -9.64 -1.51
CA SER A 126 -14.89 -10.13 -0.35
C SER A 126 -15.36 -9.50 0.97
N THR A 127 -15.85 -8.27 0.93
CA THR A 127 -16.37 -7.57 2.12
C THR A 127 -17.73 -8.10 2.52
N ASP A 128 -18.57 -8.42 1.54
CA ASP A 128 -19.91 -8.98 1.77
C ASP A 128 -19.80 -10.41 2.32
N VAL A 129 -18.91 -11.24 1.78
CA VAL A 129 -18.61 -12.58 2.31
C VAL A 129 -18.13 -12.53 3.77
N LYS A 130 -17.39 -11.50 4.18
CA LYS A 130 -16.94 -11.35 5.58
C LYS A 130 -18.05 -10.97 6.55
N LYS A 131 -19.13 -10.36 6.05
CA LYS A 131 -20.30 -9.98 6.85
C LYS A 131 -21.32 -11.11 6.91
N ASP A 132 -21.27 -12.02 5.95
CA ASP A 132 -22.12 -13.21 5.93
C ASP A 132 -21.69 -14.17 7.06
N PRO A 133 -22.55 -14.42 8.07
CA PRO A 133 -22.25 -15.36 9.14
C PRO A 133 -22.23 -16.82 8.66
N GLY A 134 -22.66 -17.11 7.43
CA GLY A 134 -22.74 -18.44 6.84
C GLY A 134 -23.89 -19.31 7.38
N SER A 135 -24.42 -18.98 8.56
CA SER A 135 -25.58 -19.59 9.20
C SER A 135 -26.17 -18.63 10.22
N ASP A 136 -27.48 -18.72 10.47
CA ASP A 136 -28.16 -17.99 11.55
C ASP A 136 -27.80 -18.54 12.94
N ALA A 137 -27.16 -19.71 13.00
CA ALA A 137 -26.72 -20.31 14.26
C ALA A 137 -25.50 -19.57 14.82
N PRO A 138 -25.48 -19.23 16.13
CA PRO A 138 -24.31 -18.60 16.73
C PRO A 138 -23.11 -19.56 16.72
N PRO A 139 -21.89 -19.06 16.45
CA PRO A 139 -20.70 -19.89 16.43
C PRO A 139 -20.42 -20.46 17.84
N ALA A 140 -20.26 -21.77 17.92
CA ALA A 140 -19.82 -22.44 19.14
C ALA A 140 -18.32 -22.21 19.40
N PRO A 141 -17.86 -22.16 20.66
CA PRO A 141 -16.44 -22.03 20.97
C PRO A 141 -15.66 -23.25 20.47
N LEU A 142 -14.69 -23.00 19.60
CA LEU A 142 -13.82 -24.02 19.02
C LEU A 142 -12.57 -24.20 19.89
N ASN A 143 -12.51 -25.25 20.71
CA ASN A 143 -11.39 -25.48 21.65
C ASN A 143 -10.30 -26.40 21.07
N SER A 144 -10.66 -27.29 20.16
CA SER A 144 -9.75 -28.26 19.55
C SER A 144 -10.16 -28.52 18.10
N VAL A 145 -9.18 -28.64 17.21
CA VAL A 145 -9.40 -28.98 15.79
C VAL A 145 -8.46 -30.12 15.41
N GLY A 146 -9.02 -31.20 14.86
CA GLY A 146 -8.27 -32.31 14.28
C GLY A 146 -8.38 -32.32 12.76
N ILE A 147 -7.26 -32.38 12.05
CA ILE A 147 -7.23 -32.53 10.59
C ILE A 147 -6.80 -33.96 10.27
N LEU A 148 -7.73 -34.76 9.73
CA LEU A 148 -7.42 -36.09 9.21
C LEU A 148 -7.02 -35.95 7.73
N VAL A 149 -5.73 -36.12 7.45
CA VAL A 149 -5.23 -36.16 6.08
C VAL A 149 -5.16 -37.63 5.65
N ASN A 150 -6.10 -38.06 4.82
CA ASN A 150 -5.98 -39.31 4.06
C ASN A 150 -5.42 -38.98 2.67
N ALA A 151 -4.38 -39.70 2.23
CA ALA A 151 -3.77 -39.50 0.91
C ALA A 151 -4.72 -39.86 -0.25
N GLU A 152 -5.85 -40.51 0.04
CA GLU A 152 -6.91 -40.81 -0.92
C GLU A 152 -8.26 -40.21 -0.45
N GLN A 153 -8.61 -39.06 -1.03
CA GLN A 153 -9.94 -38.42 -1.10
C GLN A 153 -10.63 -37.87 0.17
N ARG A 154 -11.17 -36.65 -0.04
CA ARG A 154 -12.18 -35.87 0.72
C ARG A 154 -11.84 -35.43 2.16
N TRP A 155 -11.66 -34.12 2.29
CA TRP A 155 -11.54 -33.39 3.55
C TRP A 155 -12.88 -33.39 4.30
N TYR A 156 -12.91 -33.96 5.50
CA TYR A 156 -13.95 -33.71 6.49
C TYR A 156 -13.33 -32.93 7.65
N VAL A 157 -13.91 -31.78 7.97
CA VAL A 157 -13.59 -31.06 9.21
C VAL A 157 -14.47 -31.65 10.30
N VAL A 158 -13.85 -32.30 11.28
CA VAL A 158 -14.53 -32.72 12.52
C VAL A 158 -14.26 -31.64 13.55
N ALA A 159 -15.30 -30.89 13.89
CA ALA A 159 -15.32 -29.89 14.95
C ALA A 159 -15.99 -30.47 16.20
#